data_AF-A0AAE5A7N8-F1
#
_entry.id   AF-A0AAE5A7N8-F1
#
_cell.length_a   1.000
_cell.length_b   1.000
_cell.length_c   1.000
_cell.angle_alpha   90.00
_cell.angle_beta   90.00
_cell.angle_gamma   90.00
#
_symmetry.space_group_name_H-M   'P 1'
#
loop_
_entity.id
_entity.type
_entity.pdbx_description
1 polymer ?
#
loop_
_entity_poly.entity_id
_entity_poly.type
_entity_poly.pdbx_seq_one_letter_code
_entity_poly.pdbx_strand_id
1 'polypeptide(L)' 'DDSEAGLYIWATRGESCRDTVEWFADRGILVAPGEFYGPRGGTHVRIALTASDERIEAAAERLR' A
#
# COMPACT_ATOMS: atom_id res chain seq x y z
N ASP A 1 -4.13 -9.17 -11.10
CA ASP A 1 -3.87 -9.14 -9.66
C ASP A 1 -2.48 -9.73 -9.54
N ASP A 2 -1.49 -8.98 -10.02
CA ASP A 2 -0.19 -9.50 -10.41
C ASP A 2 0.83 -8.41 -10.11
N SER A 3 1.49 -8.52 -8.96
CA SER A 3 2.66 -7.70 -8.65
C SER A 3 3.91 -8.46 -9.10
N GLU A 4 4.13 -8.49 -10.41
CA GLU A 4 5.40 -8.97 -10.97
C GLU A 4 6.55 -8.10 -10.43
N ALA A 5 7.62 -8.76 -9.98
CA ALA A 5 8.68 -8.21 -9.14
C ALA A 5 9.08 -6.74 -9.44
N GLY A 6 9.12 -5.90 -8.39
CA GLY A 6 9.53 -4.51 -8.48
C GLY A 6 9.63 -3.83 -7.11
N LEU A 7 10.11 -2.59 -7.09
CA LEU A 7 10.20 -1.76 -5.86
C LEU A 7 8.83 -1.32 -5.32
N TYR A 8 7.73 -1.75 -5.94
CA TYR A 8 6.37 -1.36 -5.56
C TYR A 8 5.44 -2.56 -5.59
N ILE A 9 4.57 -2.66 -4.59
CA ILE A 9 3.43 -3.57 -4.57
C ILE A 9 2.15 -2.76 -4.80
N TRP A 10 1.26 -3.31 -5.61
CA TRP A 10 -0.13 -2.88 -5.69
C TRP A 10 -1.00 -3.79 -4.85
N ALA A 11 -1.74 -3.22 -3.90
CA ALA A 11 -2.60 -3.97 -2.99
C ALA A 11 -4.00 -3.35 -2.94
N THR A 12 -5.00 -4.18 -2.68
CA THR A 12 -6.39 -3.74 -2.51
C THR A 12 -7.05 -4.47 -1.34
N ARG A 13 -7.95 -3.77 -0.64
CA ARG A 13 -8.87 -4.34 0.35
C ARG A 13 -10.31 -4.46 -0.18
N GLY A 14 -10.51 -4.26 -1.48
CA GLY A 14 -11.85 -4.27 -2.12
C GLY A 14 -12.69 -3.02 -1.85
N GLU A 15 -12.10 -1.98 -1.27
CA GLU A 15 -12.73 -0.71 -0.90
C GLU A 15 -12.09 0.48 -1.64
N SER A 16 -12.55 1.71 -1.38
CA SER A 16 -11.92 2.92 -1.92
C SER A 16 -10.45 2.99 -1.49
N CYS A 17 -9.56 3.37 -2.41
CA CYS A 17 -8.14 3.52 -2.08
C CYS A 17 -7.89 4.53 -0.95
N ARG A 18 -8.77 5.52 -0.77
CA ARG A 18 -8.69 6.50 0.33
C ARG A 18 -9.00 5.88 1.68
N ASP A 19 -9.99 4.98 1.75
CA ASP A 19 -10.34 4.25 2.98
C ASP A 19 -9.19 3.32 3.37
N THR A 20 -8.59 2.65 2.37
CA THR A 20 -7.38 1.84 2.61
C THR A 20 -6.18 2.69 3.05
N VAL A 21 -6.00 3.90 2.50
CA VAL A 21 -4.94 4.83 2.95
C VAL A 21 -5.15 5.21 4.41
N GLU A 22 -6.37 5.54 4.83
CA GLU A 22 -6.71 5.84 6.22
C GLU A 22 -6.43 4.63 7.13
N TRP A 23 -6.83 3.43 6.71
CA TRP A 23 -6.56 2.19 7.45
C TRP A 23 -5.06 1.92 7.69
N PHE A 24 -4.21 2.24 6.71
CA PHE A 24 -2.74 2.18 6.87
C PHE A 24 -2.22 3.31 7.77
N ALA A 25 -2.78 4.53 7.66
CA ALA A 25 -2.38 5.68 8.46
C ALA A 25 -2.65 5.46 9.95
N ASP A 26 -3.78 4.86 10.31
CA ASP A 26 -4.11 4.46 11.69
C ASP A 26 -3.09 3.48 12.28
N ARG A 27 -2.38 2.73 11.43
CA ARG A 27 -1.31 1.80 11.78
C ARG A 27 0.08 2.41 11.64
N GLY A 28 0.19 3.71 11.41
CA GLY A 28 1.46 4.42 11.26
C GLY A 28 2.25 4.00 10.01
N ILE A 29 1.55 3.67 8.91
CA ILE A 29 2.13 3.28 7.64
C ILE A 29 1.65 4.27 6.56
N LEU A 30 2.58 4.76 5.75
CA LEU A 30 2.28 5.63 4.61
C LEU A 30 2.23 4.82 3.32
N VAL A 31 1.17 5.01 2.55
CA VAL A 31 0.97 4.40 1.23
C VAL A 31 0.45 5.44 0.24
N ALA A 32 0.63 5.20 -1.06
CA ALA A 32 0.11 6.11 -2.08
C ALA A 32 -1.30 5.68 -2.55
N PRO A 33 -2.29 6.58 -2.63
CA PRO A 33 -3.58 6.30 -3.25
C PRO A 33 -3.39 5.91 -4.73
N GLY A 34 -4.02 4.83 -5.17
CA GLY A 34 -3.90 4.35 -6.54
C GLY A 34 -4.54 5.28 -7.59
N GLU A 35 -5.52 6.09 -7.20
CA GLU A 35 -6.16 7.07 -8.09
C GLU A 35 -5.16 8.08 -8.68
N PHE A 36 -4.01 8.33 -8.03
CA PHE A 36 -2.95 9.17 -8.57
C PHE A 36 -2.33 8.60 -9.86
N TYR A 37 -2.55 7.32 -10.14
CA TYR A 37 -2.01 6.59 -11.29
C TYR A 37 -3.09 6.26 -12.33
N GLY A 38 -4.27 6.85 -12.21
CA GLY A 38 -5.36 6.75 -13.19
C GLY A 38 -6.63 6.09 -12.63
N PRO A 39 -7.73 6.13 -13.41
CA PRO A 39 -9.06 5.75 -12.94
C PRO A 39 -9.18 4.27 -12.53
N ARG A 40 -8.30 3.40 -13.04
CA ARG A 40 -8.27 1.98 -12.66
C ARG A 40 -7.68 1.73 -11.27
N GLY A 41 -6.99 2.72 -10.69
CA GLY A 41 -6.35 2.62 -9.37
C GLY A 41 -7.26 2.99 -8.19
N GLY A 42 -8.53 3.35 -8.43
CA GLY A 42 -9.44 3.87 -7.39
C GLY A 42 -9.70 2.94 -6.21
N THR A 43 -9.38 1.65 -6.32
CA THR A 43 -9.51 0.64 -5.25
C THR A 43 -8.18 0.06 -4.78
N HIS A 44 -7.06 0.56 -5.29
CA HIS A 44 -5.73 0.05 -4.98
C HIS A 44 -4.89 1.11 -4.28
N VAL A 45 -3.94 0.67 -3.46
CA VAL A 45 -2.83 1.50 -2.99
C VAL A 45 -1.52 0.97 -3.54
N ARG A 46 -0.55 1.88 -3.67
CA ARG A 46 0.82 1.53 -4.05
C ARG A 46 1.73 1.63 -2.83
N ILE A 47 2.41 0.55 -2.51
CA ILE A 47 3.34 0.40 -1.38
C ILE A 47 4.75 0.36 -1.94
N ALA A 48 5.66 1.18 -1.43
CA ALA A 48 7.07 1.17 -1.84
C ALA A 48 7.89 0.23 -0.92
N LEU A 49 8.69 -0.65 -1.52
CA LEU A 49 9.62 -1.56 -0.85
C LEU A 49 11.05 -1.03 -0.95
N THR A 50 11.25 0.23 -0.56
CA THR A 50 12.54 0.93 -0.68
C THR A 50 13.16 1.33 0.67
N ALA A 51 12.49 0.98 1.77
CA ALA A 51 13.04 1.13 3.12
C ALA A 51 13.93 -0.08 3.48
N SER A 52 14.69 0.03 4.58
CA SER A 52 15.49 -1.12 5.07
C SER A 52 14.60 -2.28 5.49
N ASP A 53 15.16 -3.48 5.49
CA ASP A 53 14.47 -4.71 5.88
C ASP A 53 13.85 -4.57 7.28
N GLU A 54 14.56 -3.98 8.26
CA GLU A 54 14.01 -3.81 9.61
C GLU A 54 12.79 -2.89 9.63
N ARG A 55 12.74 -1.89 8.75
CA ARG A 55 11.59 -0.97 8.65
C ARG A 55 10.41 -1.63 7.92
N ILE A 56 10.68 -2.45 6.92
CA ILE A 56 9.65 -3.24 6.24
C ILE A 56 9.06 -4.29 7.17
N GLU A 57 9.90 -5.00 7.93
CA GLU A 57 9.47 -5.96 8.95
C GLU A 57 8.60 -5.28 10.02
N ALA A 58 9.04 -4.14 10.56
CA ALA A 58 8.25 -3.38 11.52
C ALA A 58 6.90 -2.90 10.95
N ALA A 59 6.82 -2.59 9.65
CA ALA A 59 5.55 -2.26 9.01
C ALA A 59 4.67 -3.50 8.87
N ALA A 60 5.23 -4.65 8.49
CA ALA A 60 4.51 -5.92 8.37
C ALA A 60 3.94 -6.39 9.72
N GLU A 61 4.67 -6.22 10.83
CA GLU A 61 4.17 -6.52 12.18
C GLU A 61 2.93 -5.69 12.56
N ARG A 62 2.82 -4.43 12.11
CA ARG A 62 1.64 -3.58 12.37
C ARG A 62 0.40 -4.00 11.56
N LEU A 63 0.56 -4.88 10.58
CA LEU A 63 -0.52 -5.38 9.73
C LEU A 63 -1.08 -6.73 10.19
N ARG A 64 -0.41 -7.40 11.14
CA ARG A 64 -0.93 -8.61 11.80
C ARG A 64 -2.08 -8.26 12.73
#